data_AF-A0AAV5KD12-F1
#
_entry.id   AF-A0AAV5KD12-F1
#
_cell.length_a   1.000
_cell.length_b   1.000
_cell.length_c   1.000
_cell.angle_alpha   90.00
_cell.angle_beta   90.00
_cell.angle_gamma   90.00
#
_symmetry.space_group_name_H-M   'P 1'
#
loop_
_entity.id
_entity.type
_entity.pdbx_description
1 polymer ?
#
loop_
_entity_poly.entity_id
_entity_poly.type
_entity_poly.pdbx_seq_one_letter_code
_entity_poly.pdbx_strand_id
1 'polypeptide(L)'
;MASNNPEVEKEFRFFRVYKGGRVELFRPTCEKIPVSDDPVTGVRSKDVIISSEPPVSARIFLPRVTNPTQKFPLLFYIHGGGFSMMSAFSPQYHEFCSTVAAKAGVVVVSVEYGLFPSRPIPACYEDSWAALQWVAGHVNGNGPDQWLNQHADFSKGSPFCFDTFLFQAGSGMVGGMVGGMVGGMMVKMKLLIVGNGATATDRGTTAREGGAAAIVA
;
A
#
# COMPACT_ATOMS: atom_id res chain seq x y z
N MET A 1 -43.83 16.59 -12.63
CA MET A 1 -42.87 16.14 -11.59
C MET A 1 -41.49 16.53 -12.07
N ALA A 2 -40.79 17.42 -11.36
CA ALA A 2 -39.43 17.77 -11.74
C ALA A 2 -38.54 16.53 -11.58
N SER A 3 -37.89 16.12 -12.67
CA SER A 3 -36.82 15.13 -12.65
C SER A 3 -35.70 15.70 -11.79
N ASN A 4 -35.65 15.30 -10.51
CA ASN A 4 -34.62 15.73 -9.58
C ASN A 4 -33.37 14.87 -9.83
N ASN A 5 -32.81 14.99 -11.03
CA ASN A 5 -31.61 14.27 -11.40
C ASN A 5 -30.45 14.95 -10.67
N PRO A 6 -29.76 14.28 -9.73
CA PRO A 6 -28.71 14.92 -8.95
C PRO A 6 -27.59 15.39 -9.89
N GLU A 7 -27.30 16.69 -9.86
CA GLU A 7 -26.32 17.30 -10.76
C GLU A 7 -24.91 16.83 -10.38
N VAL A 8 -24.24 16.16 -11.32
CA VAL A 8 -22.86 15.70 -11.15
C VAL A 8 -21.95 16.93 -11.20
N GLU A 9 -21.16 17.13 -10.15
CA GLU A 9 -20.18 18.23 -10.08
C GLU A 9 -18.88 17.82 -10.77
N LYS A 10 -18.40 16.60 -10.49
CA LYS A 10 -17.17 16.08 -11.07
C LYS A 10 -17.22 14.57 -11.20
N GLU A 11 -16.75 14.06 -12.34
CA GLU A 11 -16.63 12.64 -12.61
C GLU A 11 -15.16 12.23 -12.72
N PHE A 12 -14.81 11.14 -12.06
CA PHE A 12 -13.48 10.52 -12.11
C PHE A 12 -13.61 9.09 -12.61
N ARG A 13 -12.47 8.44 -12.90
CA ARG A 13 -12.43 7.08 -13.46
C ARG A 13 -13.17 6.02 -12.63
N PHE A 14 -13.23 6.18 -11.31
CA PHE A 14 -13.77 5.16 -10.40
C PHE A 14 -14.96 5.63 -9.56
N PHE A 15 -15.25 6.93 -9.58
CA PHE A 15 -16.29 7.52 -8.76
C PHE A 15 -16.73 8.86 -9.34
N ARG A 16 -17.91 9.31 -8.95
CA ARG A 16 -18.40 10.67 -9.22
C ARG A 16 -18.78 11.38 -7.94
N VAL A 17 -18.66 12.69 -7.98
CA VAL A 17 -19.02 13.62 -6.92
C VAL A 17 -20.21 14.43 -7.41
N TYR A 18 -21.27 14.46 -6.62
CA TYR A 18 -22.46 15.25 -6.85
C TYR A 18 -22.36 16.60 -6.18
N LYS A 19 -23.06 17.61 -6.73
CA LYS A 19 -23.27 18.87 -6.01
C LYS A 19 -23.91 18.57 -4.64
N GLY A 20 -23.28 19.04 -3.57
CA GLY A 20 -23.65 18.69 -2.19
C GLY A 20 -22.77 17.61 -1.54
N GLY A 21 -21.69 17.17 -2.20
CA GLY A 21 -20.63 16.36 -1.59
C GLY A 21 -20.90 14.85 -1.52
N ARG A 22 -22.04 14.37 -2.05
CA ARG A 22 -22.30 12.92 -2.16
C ARG A 22 -21.31 12.30 -3.15
N VAL A 23 -20.63 11.24 -2.71
CA VAL A 23 -19.73 10.44 -3.55
C VAL A 23 -20.41 9.12 -3.90
N GLU A 24 -20.36 8.74 -5.17
CA GLU A 24 -20.78 7.42 -5.64
C GLU A 24 -19.60 6.71 -6.28
N LEU A 25 -19.26 5.54 -5.75
CA LEU A 25 -18.27 4.65 -6.34
C LEU A 25 -18.92 3.82 -7.45
N PHE A 26 -18.27 3.72 -8.61
CA PHE A 26 -18.78 2.94 -9.75
C PHE A 26 -18.63 1.42 -9.57
N ARG A 27 -17.76 1.01 -8.66
CA ARG A 27 -17.48 -0.39 -8.37
C ARG A 27 -17.96 -0.74 -6.97
N PRO A 28 -18.60 -1.90 -6.78
CA PRO A 28 -19.03 -2.36 -5.46
C PRO A 28 -17.82 -2.63 -4.55
N THR A 29 -18.10 -2.77 -3.26
CA THR A 29 -17.09 -3.23 -2.28
C THR A 29 -16.53 -4.58 -2.70
N CYS A 30 -15.22 -4.71 -2.59
CA CYS A 30 -14.53 -5.93 -2.98
C CYS A 30 -14.85 -7.06 -2.01
N GLU A 31 -15.14 -8.24 -2.53
CA GLU A 31 -15.18 -9.47 -1.73
C GLU A 31 -13.79 -9.73 -1.14
N LYS A 32 -13.74 -10.10 0.14
CA LYS A 32 -12.52 -10.47 0.85
C LYS A 32 -12.53 -11.97 1.07
N ILE A 33 -11.42 -12.61 0.74
CA ILE A 33 -11.24 -14.05 0.94
C ILE A 33 -10.39 -14.35 2.17
N PRO A 34 -10.58 -15.51 2.82
CA PRO A 34 -9.74 -15.91 3.95
C PRO A 34 -8.28 -16.12 3.50
N VAL A 35 -7.41 -16.24 4.49
CA VAL A 35 -6.04 -16.71 4.27
C VAL A 35 -6.05 -18.16 3.78
N SER A 36 -4.98 -18.55 3.09
CA SER A 36 -4.82 -19.86 2.49
C SER A 36 -3.40 -20.40 2.66
N ASP A 37 -3.32 -21.72 2.74
CA ASP A 37 -2.11 -22.53 2.61
C ASP A 37 -2.23 -23.34 1.32
N ASP A 38 -1.42 -23.02 0.31
CA ASP A 38 -1.45 -23.70 -0.99
C ASP A 38 -0.50 -24.92 -0.96
N PRO A 39 -1.02 -26.16 -1.01
CA PRO A 39 -0.17 -27.35 -0.96
C PRO A 39 0.71 -27.54 -2.20
N VAL A 40 0.29 -27.00 -3.35
CA VAL A 40 0.98 -27.13 -4.64
C VAL A 40 2.20 -26.21 -4.64
N THR A 41 1.98 -24.90 -4.46
CA THR A 41 3.09 -23.94 -4.45
C THR A 41 3.87 -23.95 -3.13
N GLY A 42 3.21 -24.31 -2.03
CA GLY A 42 3.74 -24.25 -0.67
C GLY A 42 3.70 -22.85 -0.06
N VAL A 43 3.04 -21.90 -0.73
CA VAL A 43 2.83 -20.56 -0.20
C VAL A 43 1.81 -20.62 0.93
N ARG A 44 2.11 -19.95 2.03
CA ARG A 44 1.20 -19.75 3.16
C ARG A 44 0.89 -18.28 3.31
N SER A 45 -0.32 -17.95 3.74
CA SER A 45 -0.69 -16.56 3.99
C SER A 45 -1.26 -16.38 5.39
N LYS A 46 -1.10 -15.17 5.93
CA LYS A 46 -1.70 -14.76 7.20
C LYS A 46 -2.04 -13.28 7.17
N ASP A 47 -3.02 -12.90 7.97
CA ASP A 47 -3.40 -11.51 8.17
C ASP A 47 -2.81 -10.98 9.47
N VAL A 48 -2.34 -9.74 9.45
CA VAL A 48 -1.78 -9.05 10.60
C VAL A 48 -2.39 -7.67 10.77
N ILE A 49 -2.56 -7.25 12.01
CA ILE A 49 -2.96 -5.88 12.36
C ILE A 49 -1.69 -5.08 12.59
N ILE A 50 -1.51 -4.01 11.82
CA ILE A 50 -0.36 -3.10 11.90
C ILE A 50 -0.66 -1.98 12.90
N SER A 51 -1.86 -1.42 12.82
CA SER A 51 -2.37 -0.40 13.73
C SER A 51 -3.86 -0.60 13.93
N SER A 52 -4.35 -0.40 15.16
CA SER A 52 -5.78 -0.38 15.46
C SER A 52 -6.41 0.99 15.22
N GLU A 53 -5.64 2.06 15.38
CA GLU A 53 -6.10 3.46 15.27
C GLU A 53 -5.04 4.35 14.58
N PRO A 54 -5.24 4.77 13.32
CA PRO A 54 -6.28 4.28 12.41
C PRO A 54 -6.09 2.78 12.07
N PRO A 55 -7.15 2.07 11.65
CA PRO A 55 -7.05 0.66 11.31
C PRO A 55 -6.19 0.48 10.05
N VAL A 56 -5.06 -0.21 10.22
CA VAL A 56 -4.16 -0.63 9.14
C VAL A 56 -3.84 -2.09 9.34
N SER A 57 -3.97 -2.88 8.27
CA SER A 57 -3.67 -4.31 8.30
C SER A 57 -2.90 -4.72 7.07
N ALA A 58 -2.38 -5.93 7.05
CA ALA A 58 -1.72 -6.49 5.87
C ALA A 58 -1.92 -8.00 5.79
N ARG A 59 -1.86 -8.53 4.57
CA ARG A 59 -1.69 -9.96 4.33
C ARG A 59 -0.23 -10.25 4.02
N ILE A 60 0.37 -11.13 4.80
CA ILE A 60 1.74 -11.61 4.57
C ILE A 60 1.67 -12.94 3.82
N PHE A 61 2.44 -13.07 2.75
CA PHE A 61 2.62 -14.31 2.00
C PHE A 61 4.04 -14.82 2.22
N LEU A 62 4.15 -16.03 2.73
CA LEU A 62 5.41 -16.71 2.99
C LEU A 62 5.60 -17.80 1.92
N PRO A 63 6.66 -17.74 1.10
CA PRO A 63 6.97 -18.81 0.15
C PRO A 63 7.30 -20.12 0.86
N ARG A 64 7.38 -21.21 0.08
CA ARG A 64 7.73 -22.52 0.60
C ARG A 64 9.07 -22.48 1.35
N VAL A 65 9.02 -22.72 2.65
CA VAL A 65 10.20 -22.82 3.52
C VAL A 65 10.72 -24.25 3.47
N THR A 66 11.91 -24.44 2.91
CA THR A 66 12.57 -25.76 2.85
C THR A 66 13.59 -25.97 3.96
N ASN A 67 14.10 -24.88 4.54
CA ASN A 67 15.03 -24.90 5.65
C ASN A 67 14.60 -23.85 6.70
N PRO A 68 14.53 -24.18 8.01
CA PRO A 68 14.18 -23.24 9.07
C PRO A 68 15.02 -21.95 9.11
N THR A 69 16.27 -21.98 8.66
CA THR A 69 17.15 -20.80 8.63
C THR A 69 17.06 -20.00 7.33
N GLN A 70 16.23 -20.44 6.38
CA GLN A 70 16.07 -19.80 5.08
C GLN A 70 15.43 -18.41 5.24
N LYS A 71 16.12 -17.41 4.69
CA LYS A 71 15.65 -16.03 4.56
C LYS A 71 15.34 -15.72 3.10
N PHE A 72 14.33 -14.90 2.87
CA PHE A 72 13.85 -14.49 1.56
C PHE A 72 13.83 -12.97 1.47
N PRO A 73 14.10 -12.37 0.29
CA PRO A 73 13.84 -10.95 0.08
C PRO A 73 12.39 -10.62 0.41
N LEU A 74 12.14 -9.39 0.85
CA LEU A 74 10.80 -8.90 1.17
C LEU A 74 10.28 -8.00 0.05
N LEU A 75 9.06 -8.23 -0.40
CA LEU A 75 8.32 -7.36 -1.30
C LEU A 75 7.26 -6.62 -0.48
N PHE A 76 7.40 -5.30 -0.38
CA PHE A 76 6.36 -4.44 0.18
C PHE A 76 5.40 -4.03 -0.94
N TYR A 77 4.13 -4.40 -0.80
CA TYR A 77 3.14 -4.28 -1.86
C TYR A 77 1.95 -3.43 -1.43
N ILE A 78 1.63 -2.43 -2.25
CA ILE A 78 0.44 -1.61 -2.14
C ILE A 78 -0.44 -1.91 -3.35
N HIS A 79 -1.65 -2.41 -3.09
CA HIS A 79 -2.59 -2.76 -4.14
C HIS A 79 -3.08 -1.51 -4.89
N GLY A 80 -3.55 -1.72 -6.13
CA GLY A 80 -4.11 -0.65 -6.96
C GLY A 80 -5.56 -0.29 -6.60
N GLY A 81 -6.26 0.35 -7.54
CA GLY A 81 -7.64 0.80 -7.34
C GLY A 81 -7.79 2.28 -6.99
N GLY A 82 -6.77 3.10 -7.28
CA GLY A 82 -6.85 4.57 -7.18
C GLY A 82 -7.22 5.06 -5.77
N PHE A 83 -6.79 4.33 -4.73
CA PHE A 83 -7.11 4.57 -3.33
C PHE A 83 -8.60 4.60 -2.97
N SER A 84 -9.48 4.12 -3.86
CA SER A 84 -10.94 4.21 -3.69
C SER A 84 -11.65 2.86 -3.85
N MET A 85 -10.93 1.80 -4.23
CA MET A 85 -11.49 0.47 -4.46
C MET A 85 -10.43 -0.62 -4.28
N MET A 86 -10.88 -1.88 -4.30
CA MET A 86 -10.10 -3.10 -4.07
C MET A 86 -9.63 -3.29 -2.61
N SER A 87 -8.92 -4.38 -2.36
CA SER A 87 -8.43 -4.76 -1.03
C SER A 87 -7.21 -5.69 -1.18
N ALA A 88 -6.29 -5.64 -0.23
CA ALA A 88 -5.21 -6.63 -0.08
C ALA A 88 -5.75 -8.05 0.13
N PHE A 89 -7.00 -8.17 0.59
CA PHE A 89 -7.69 -9.42 0.84
C PHE A 89 -8.58 -9.87 -0.32
N SER A 90 -8.54 -9.19 -1.47
CA SER A 90 -9.32 -9.58 -2.64
C SER A 90 -8.78 -10.84 -3.31
N PRO A 91 -9.63 -11.62 -4.01
CA PRO A 91 -9.17 -12.78 -4.78
C PRO A 91 -8.06 -12.42 -5.77
N GLN A 92 -8.19 -11.30 -6.49
CA GLN A 92 -7.23 -10.92 -7.54
C GLN A 92 -5.85 -10.58 -6.94
N TYR A 93 -5.81 -9.79 -5.87
CA TYR A 93 -4.55 -9.41 -5.24
C TYR A 93 -3.94 -10.55 -4.42
N HIS A 94 -4.78 -11.44 -3.86
CA HIS A 94 -4.31 -12.65 -3.22
C HIS A 94 -3.63 -13.60 -4.20
N GLU A 95 -4.25 -13.89 -5.34
CA GLU A 95 -3.67 -14.76 -6.37
C GLU A 95 -2.37 -14.18 -6.93
N PHE A 96 -2.35 -12.86 -7.18
CA PHE A 96 -1.16 -12.15 -7.62
C PHE A 96 -0.02 -12.27 -6.60
N CYS A 97 -0.25 -11.90 -5.34
CA CYS A 97 0.77 -11.93 -4.30
C CYS A 97 1.26 -13.35 -4.02
N SER A 98 0.35 -14.33 -4.02
CA SER A 98 0.69 -15.76 -3.87
C SER A 98 1.60 -16.24 -5.02
N THR A 99 1.23 -15.89 -6.26
CA THR A 99 2.03 -16.24 -7.45
C THR A 99 3.42 -15.59 -7.41
N VAL A 100 3.51 -14.33 -7.01
CA VAL A 100 4.80 -13.62 -6.88
C VAL A 100 5.65 -14.25 -5.78
N ALA A 101 5.07 -14.54 -4.61
CA ALA A 101 5.77 -15.22 -3.53
C ALA A 101 6.33 -16.58 -3.99
N ALA A 102 5.52 -17.40 -4.67
CA ALA A 102 5.92 -18.70 -5.17
C ALA A 102 7.03 -18.62 -6.23
N LYS A 103 6.88 -17.76 -7.24
CA LYS A 103 7.78 -17.70 -8.40
C LYS A 103 9.08 -16.95 -8.13
N ALA A 104 9.01 -15.85 -7.36
CA ALA A 104 10.18 -15.03 -7.07
C ALA A 104 10.90 -15.46 -5.78
N GLY A 105 10.28 -16.32 -4.95
CA GLY A 105 10.85 -16.73 -3.66
C GLY A 105 11.01 -15.54 -2.72
N VAL A 106 9.96 -14.74 -2.58
CA VAL A 106 9.96 -13.52 -1.75
C VAL A 106 8.83 -13.56 -0.73
N VAL A 107 9.07 -13.00 0.45
CA VAL A 107 7.99 -12.72 1.42
C VAL A 107 7.25 -11.48 0.93
N VAL A 108 5.94 -11.56 0.71
CA VAL A 108 5.14 -10.41 0.28
C VAL A 108 4.35 -9.86 1.46
N VAL A 109 4.41 -8.55 1.68
CA VAL A 109 3.55 -7.83 2.63
C VAL A 109 2.59 -6.96 1.83
N SER A 110 1.35 -7.42 1.67
CA SER A 110 0.28 -6.72 0.93
C SER A 110 -0.54 -5.87 1.90
N VAL A 111 -0.46 -4.54 1.78
CA VAL A 111 -1.05 -3.60 2.75
C VAL A 111 -2.51 -3.31 2.44
N GLU A 112 -3.37 -3.46 3.45
CA GLU A 112 -4.75 -2.98 3.47
C GLU A 112 -4.77 -1.57 4.08
N TYR A 113 -4.81 -0.56 3.20
CA TYR A 113 -4.87 0.85 3.57
C TYR A 113 -6.31 1.39 3.51
N GLY A 114 -6.55 2.55 4.12
CA GLY A 114 -7.84 3.24 4.12
C GLY A 114 -8.26 3.72 2.74
N LEU A 115 -9.52 3.47 2.36
CA LEU A 115 -10.07 3.85 1.07
C LEU A 115 -10.90 5.13 1.15
N PHE A 116 -10.76 5.98 0.13
CA PHE A 116 -11.72 7.03 -0.17
C PHE A 116 -13.07 6.41 -0.60
N PRO A 117 -14.23 7.00 -0.21
CA PRO A 117 -14.42 8.24 0.53
C PRO A 117 -14.40 8.09 2.06
N SER A 118 -14.47 6.87 2.60
CA SER A 118 -14.53 6.63 4.06
C SER A 118 -13.31 7.17 4.80
N ARG A 119 -12.14 7.09 4.18
CA ARG A 119 -10.88 7.66 4.66
C ARG A 119 -10.29 8.56 3.57
N PRO A 120 -10.54 9.89 3.64
CA PRO A 120 -10.07 10.83 2.63
C PRO A 120 -8.54 10.87 2.52
N ILE A 121 -8.04 11.23 1.34
CA ILE A 121 -6.62 11.55 1.13
C ILE A 121 -6.23 12.69 2.09
N PRO A 122 -5.11 12.59 2.85
CA PRO A 122 -3.94 11.72 2.63
C PRO A 122 -3.91 10.38 3.37
N ALA A 123 -5.02 9.92 3.98
CA ALA A 123 -5.03 8.75 4.86
C ALA A 123 -4.38 7.49 4.26
N CYS A 124 -4.64 7.17 2.99
CA CYS A 124 -4.03 6.03 2.32
C CYS A 124 -2.49 6.07 2.28
N TYR A 125 -1.90 7.27 2.14
CA TYR A 125 -0.45 7.47 2.16
C TYR A 125 0.10 7.29 3.57
N GLU A 126 -0.59 7.84 4.56
CA GLU A 126 -0.22 7.72 5.97
C GLU A 126 -0.27 6.27 6.43
N ASP A 127 -1.29 5.51 6.05
CA ASP A 127 -1.41 4.08 6.35
C ASP A 127 -0.30 3.26 5.69
N SER A 128 -0.03 3.54 4.41
CA SER A 128 1.05 2.88 3.68
C SER A 128 2.41 3.17 4.30
N TRP A 129 2.62 4.41 4.77
CA TRP A 129 3.83 4.81 5.47
C TRP A 129 3.94 4.15 6.85
N ALA A 130 2.86 4.09 7.62
CA ALA A 130 2.81 3.38 8.90
C ALA A 130 3.11 1.89 8.72
N ALA A 131 2.56 1.25 7.69
CA ALA A 131 2.85 -0.13 7.34
C ALA A 131 4.33 -0.34 6.97
N LEU A 132 4.94 0.59 6.24
CA LEU A 132 6.35 0.51 5.91
C LEU A 132 7.24 0.64 7.15
N GLN A 133 6.92 1.57 8.06
CA GLN A 133 7.63 1.70 9.34
C GLN A 133 7.49 0.44 10.19
N TRP A 134 6.29 -0.14 10.24
CA TRP A 134 6.03 -1.40 10.94
C TRP A 134 6.90 -2.53 10.37
N VAL A 135 7.02 -2.66 9.05
CA VAL A 135 7.93 -3.62 8.41
C VAL A 135 9.39 -3.32 8.78
N ALA A 136 9.82 -2.06 8.73
CA ALA A 136 11.17 -1.65 9.11
C ALA A 136 11.50 -1.98 10.58
N GLY A 137 10.51 -2.04 11.46
CA GLY A 137 10.67 -2.49 12.85
C GLY A 137 11.14 -3.94 13.01
N HIS A 138 11.12 -4.76 11.95
CA HIS A 138 11.53 -6.17 11.96
C HIS A 138 13.00 -6.40 11.55
N VAL A 139 13.73 -5.34 11.16
CA VAL A 139 15.09 -5.45 10.61
C VAL A 139 16.06 -6.14 11.56
N ASN A 140 15.87 -5.95 12.87
CA ASN A 140 16.69 -6.56 13.91
C ASN A 140 16.16 -7.94 14.38
N GLY A 141 15.14 -8.49 13.71
CA GLY A 141 14.53 -9.78 14.05
C GLY A 141 13.72 -9.79 15.34
N ASN A 142 13.35 -8.62 15.87
CA ASN A 142 12.61 -8.45 17.12
C ASN A 142 11.31 -7.66 16.97
N GLY A 143 10.80 -7.55 15.73
CA GLY A 143 9.53 -6.90 15.48
C GLY A 143 8.34 -7.73 15.98
N PRO A 144 7.12 -7.17 15.94
CA PRO A 144 5.92 -7.85 16.45
C PRO A 144 5.54 -9.12 15.65
N ASP A 145 5.96 -9.28 14.39
CA ASP A 145 5.63 -10.42 13.55
C ASP A 145 6.76 -11.44 13.41
N GLN A 146 6.47 -12.69 13.79
CA GLN A 146 7.46 -13.76 13.75
C GLN A 146 7.86 -14.21 12.34
N TRP A 147 6.97 -14.16 11.35
CA TRP A 147 7.35 -14.59 9.99
C TRP A 147 8.36 -13.63 9.38
N LEU A 148 8.18 -12.33 9.60
CA LEU A 148 9.16 -11.33 9.15
C LEU A 148 10.48 -11.49 9.90
N ASN A 149 10.45 -11.65 11.22
CA ASN A 149 11.66 -11.87 12.01
C ASN A 149 12.44 -13.13 11.59
N GLN A 150 11.74 -14.22 11.28
CA GLN A 150 12.34 -15.52 11.00
C GLN A 150 12.69 -15.73 9.54
N HIS A 151 11.96 -15.14 8.60
CA HIS A 151 12.08 -15.48 7.18
C HIS A 151 12.35 -14.29 6.24
N ALA A 152 12.25 -13.04 6.69
CA ALA A 152 12.61 -11.89 5.83
C ALA A 152 14.12 -11.60 5.89
N ASP A 153 14.71 -11.36 4.71
CA ASP A 153 16.06 -10.86 4.49
C ASP A 153 16.00 -9.36 4.18
N PHE A 154 16.33 -8.53 5.16
CA PHE A 154 16.37 -7.08 5.00
C PHE A 154 17.70 -6.58 4.41
N SER A 155 18.71 -7.44 4.27
CA SER A 155 20.02 -7.04 3.72
C SER A 155 19.99 -6.79 2.21
N LYS A 156 19.02 -7.38 1.51
CA LYS A 156 18.91 -7.34 0.04
C LYS A 156 18.05 -6.19 -0.48
N GLY A 157 17.60 -5.29 0.39
CA GLY A 157 16.65 -4.22 0.06
C GLY A 157 15.27 -4.78 -0.29
N SER A 158 14.22 -4.12 0.19
CA SER A 158 12.86 -4.46 -0.24
C SER A 158 12.58 -3.74 -1.57
N PRO A 159 12.40 -4.44 -2.71
CA PRO A 159 11.80 -3.79 -3.87
C PRO A 159 10.41 -3.27 -3.47
N PHE A 160 10.26 -1.95 -3.40
CA PHE A 160 8.97 -1.32 -3.23
C PHE A 160 8.21 -1.40 -4.54
N CYS A 161 7.09 -2.13 -4.57
CA CYS A 161 6.25 -2.22 -5.76
C CYS A 161 4.91 -1.55 -5.48
N PHE A 162 4.67 -0.45 -6.21
CA PHE A 162 3.36 0.16 -6.27
C PHE A 162 2.65 -0.37 -7.51
N ASP A 163 1.50 -1.04 -7.35
CA ASP A 163 0.71 -1.47 -8.50
C ASP A 163 0.16 -0.24 -9.23
N THR A 164 0.87 0.17 -10.28
CA THR A 164 0.58 1.41 -11.03
C THR A 164 -0.37 1.17 -12.20
N PHE A 165 -1.02 0.01 -12.29
CA PHE A 165 -1.73 -0.44 -13.50
C PHE A 165 -2.91 0.43 -13.98
N LEU A 166 -3.22 1.57 -13.35
CA LEU A 166 -4.24 2.51 -13.83
C LEU A 166 -3.85 4.01 -13.79
N PHE A 167 -2.56 4.37 -13.80
CA PHE A 167 -2.13 5.76 -14.10
C PHE A 167 -1.56 5.93 -15.52
N GLN A 168 -1.89 5.06 -16.46
CA GLN A 168 -1.58 5.32 -17.87
C GLN A 168 -2.71 6.15 -18.51
N ALA A 169 -2.58 7.47 -18.40
CA ALA A 169 -3.09 8.37 -19.43
C ALA A 169 -2.30 8.08 -20.72
N GLY A 170 -3.00 8.06 -21.86
CA GLY A 170 -2.50 7.51 -23.11
C GLY A 170 -1.17 8.09 -23.59
N SER A 171 -0.29 7.18 -24.04
CA SER A 171 0.62 7.26 -25.20
C SER A 171 1.89 6.44 -24.94
N GLY A 172 2.13 5.44 -25.80
CA GLY A 172 3.46 4.93 -26.16
C GLY A 172 4.23 4.10 -25.13
N MET A 173 4.51 2.84 -25.46
CA MET A 173 5.58 2.06 -24.84
C MET A 173 6.95 2.73 -25.09
N VAL A 174 7.75 2.94 -24.03
CA VAL A 174 9.19 2.60 -23.98
C VAL A 174 9.55 2.31 -22.53
N GLY A 175 10.26 1.20 -22.29
CA GLY A 175 10.79 0.86 -20.98
C GLY A 175 11.83 1.88 -20.49
N GLY A 176 11.78 2.20 -19.19
CA GLY A 176 12.74 3.08 -18.54
C GLY A 176 12.22 3.51 -17.17
N MET A 177 13.13 3.57 -16.19
CA MET A 177 12.93 3.97 -14.79
C MET A 177 11.77 4.95 -14.56
N VAL A 178 10.82 4.56 -13.71
CA VAL A 178 9.67 5.42 -13.36
C VAL A 178 10.08 6.41 -12.28
N GLY A 179 10.62 7.55 -12.72
CA GLY A 179 10.54 8.82 -12.02
C GLY A 179 9.61 9.73 -12.81
N GLY A 180 8.32 9.77 -12.43
CA GLY A 180 7.30 10.57 -13.13
C GLY A 180 6.61 11.55 -12.19
N MET A 181 6.86 12.85 -12.39
CA MET A 181 6.11 13.95 -11.77
C MET A 181 4.76 14.13 -12.47
N VAL A 182 3.65 14.12 -11.71
CA VAL A 182 2.40 14.80 -12.10
C VAL A 182 1.76 15.42 -10.85
N GLY A 183 1.60 16.75 -10.83
CA GLY A 183 0.61 17.44 -10.00
C GLY A 183 0.96 17.70 -8.52
N GLY A 184 1.91 18.61 -8.25
CA GLY A 184 1.76 19.65 -7.23
C GLY A 184 1.66 19.31 -5.73
N MET A 185 1.66 18.04 -5.32
CA MET A 185 1.73 17.66 -3.91
C MET A 185 2.78 16.57 -3.74
N MET A 186 4.03 17.02 -3.66
CA MET A 186 5.17 16.19 -3.30
C MET A 186 5.04 15.81 -1.83
N VAL A 187 4.18 14.83 -1.52
CA VAL A 187 4.37 14.05 -0.29
C VAL A 187 5.68 13.32 -0.52
N LYS A 188 6.77 13.90 0.00
CA LYS A 188 8.08 13.24 0.10
C LYS A 188 7.86 12.01 0.98
N MET A 189 7.40 10.92 0.38
CA MET A 189 7.59 9.58 0.91
C MET A 189 9.10 9.40 0.83
N LYS A 190 9.78 9.77 1.92
CA LYS A 190 11.23 9.75 2.00
C LYS A 190 11.61 8.30 1.81
N LEU A 191 12.11 7.99 0.63
CA LEU A 191 12.58 6.66 0.21
C LEU A 191 13.68 6.25 1.20
N LEU A 192 13.29 5.53 2.24
CA LEU A 192 14.22 4.90 3.15
C LEU A 192 14.55 3.55 2.55
N ILE A 193 15.62 3.50 1.74
CA ILE A 193 16.30 2.24 1.48
C ILE A 193 16.89 1.84 2.84
N VAL A 194 16.27 0.87 3.50
CA VAL A 194 16.85 0.27 4.71
C VAL A 194 18.02 -0.59 4.26
N GLY A 195 19.15 0.07 4.00
CA GLY A 195 20.46 -0.53 3.88
C GLY A 195 21.17 -0.40 5.23
N ASN A 196 21.84 -1.45 5.65
CA ASN A 196 22.51 -1.51 6.95
C ASN A 196 23.56 -0.38 7.07
N GLY A 197 23.42 0.52 8.04
CA GLY A 197 24.48 1.48 8.43
C GLY A 197 24.18 2.97 8.29
N ALA A 198 23.06 3.47 8.83
CA ALA A 198 22.96 4.90 9.15
C ALA A 198 22.27 5.09 10.50
N THR A 199 23.04 5.55 11.48
CA THR A 199 22.58 5.97 12.80
C THR A 199 21.62 7.15 12.65
N ALA A 200 20.40 6.99 13.16
CA ALA A 200 19.45 8.08 13.30
C ALA A 200 19.99 9.06 14.36
N THR A 201 20.56 10.18 13.92
CA THR A 201 20.76 11.33 14.80
C THR A 201 19.63 12.32 14.55
N ASP A 202 18.74 12.38 15.53
CA ASP A 202 17.73 13.41 15.67
C ASP A 202 18.43 14.76 15.87
N ARG A 203 18.27 15.67 14.91
CA ARG A 203 18.41 17.10 15.16
C ARG A 203 17.20 17.79 14.57
N GLY A 204 16.26 18.10 15.47
CA GLY A 204 15.15 19.00 15.22
C GLY A 204 15.62 20.25 14.49
N THR A 205 14.93 20.59 13.41
CA THR A 205 15.00 21.91 12.80
C THR A 205 13.61 22.51 12.87
N THR A 206 13.50 23.52 13.71
CA THR A 206 12.33 24.39 13.89
C THR A 206 11.97 25.05 12.56
N ALA A 207 10.74 24.83 12.10
CA ALA A 207 10.16 25.62 11.02
C ALA A 207 9.48 26.84 11.64
N ARG A 208 10.05 28.01 11.34
CA ARG A 208 9.58 29.35 11.68
C ARG A 208 8.17 29.57 11.15
N GLU A 209 7.33 30.20 11.96
CA GLU A 209 6.05 30.80 11.58
C GLU A 209 6.21 31.77 10.41
N GLY A 210 5.27 31.72 9.48
CA GLY A 210 5.10 32.67 8.39
C GLY A 210 3.73 32.44 7.76
N GLY A 211 2.71 33.13 8.29
CA GLY A 211 1.32 32.93 7.90
C GLY A 211 0.98 33.44 6.50
N ALA A 212 -0.11 32.90 5.94
CA ALA A 212 -1.07 33.64 5.13
C ALA A 212 -2.35 32.79 4.91
N ALA A 213 -3.44 33.28 5.50
CA ALA A 213 -4.83 33.32 5.03
C ALA A 213 -5.51 32.07 4.43
N ALA A 214 -6.58 31.69 5.13
CA ALA A 214 -7.73 30.93 4.64
C ALA A 214 -8.55 31.70 3.58
N ILE A 215 -9.07 30.99 2.58
CA ILE A 215 -10.30 31.28 1.79
C ILE A 215 -10.74 29.88 1.29
N VAL A 216 -11.75 29.17 1.81
CA VAL A 216 -13.21 29.39 1.80
C VAL A 216 -13.74 30.07 0.54
N ALA A 217 -13.94 29.28 -0.52
CA ALA A 217 -15.05 29.38 -1.45
C ALA A 217 -15.17 28.06 -2.22
#